data_AF-A0A931QE48-F1
#
_entry.id   AF-A0A931QE48-F1
#
_cell.length_a   1.000
_cell.length_b   1.000
_cell.length_c   1.000
_cell.angle_alpha   90.00
_cell.angle_beta   90.00
_cell.angle_gamma   90.00
#
_symmetry.space_group_name_H-M   'P 1'
#
loop_
_entity.id
_entity.type
_entity.pdbx_description
1 polymer ?
#
loop_
_entity_poly.entity_id
_entity_poly.type
_entity_poly.pdbx_seq_one_letter_code
_entity_poly.pdbx_strand_id
1 'polypeptide(L)'
;MKLSEVIKISWEAIAKNKIRSLLTMLGIIIGVAAVIIMISISAGTEATINDQITSLGTNLIFITPNFGRGGRESFTSNNRGGLVFNDAYAIAQQVPGVSGVTVEQGSTQTVKA
;
A
#
# COMPACT_ATOMS: atom_id res chain seq x y z
N MET A 1 31.40 26.43 40.73
CA MET A 1 31.00 26.99 39.42
C MET A 1 29.48 26.93 39.34
N LYS A 2 28.81 28.07 39.12
CA LYS A 2 27.33 28.09 39.01
C LYS A 2 26.92 27.71 37.59
N LEU A 3 25.85 26.92 37.43
CA LEU A 3 25.36 26.49 36.10
C LEU A 3 25.01 27.69 35.20
N SER A 4 24.54 28.78 35.80
CA SER A 4 24.28 30.05 35.11
C SER A 4 25.53 30.65 34.46
N GLU A 5 26.69 30.45 35.06
CA GLU A 5 27.97 30.99 34.61
C GLU A 5 28.50 30.19 33.43
N VAL A 6 28.34 28.86 33.46
CA VAL A 6 28.68 27.96 32.34
C VAL A 6 27.84 28.28 31.11
N ILE A 7 26.52 28.44 31.25
CA ILE A 7 25.63 28.80 30.13
C ILE A 7 26.05 30.12 29.50
N LYS A 8 26.38 31.12 30.34
CA LYS A 8 26.81 32.45 29.88
C LYS A 8 28.11 32.38 29.09
N ILE A 9 29.10 31.64 29.59
CA ILE A 9 30.40 31.44 28.92
C ILE A 9 30.23 30.68 27.60
N SER A 10 29.42 29.62 27.57
CA SER A 10 29.15 28.85 26.35
C SER A 10 28.44 29.68 25.28
N TRP A 11 27.48 30.52 25.66
CA TRP A 11 26.78 31.41 24.73
C TRP A 11 27.73 32.42 24.07
N GLU A 12 28.62 33.02 24.87
CA GLU A 12 29.63 33.96 24.38
C GLU A 12 30.62 33.29 23.42
N ALA A 13 31.02 32.04 23.71
CA ALA A 13 31.90 31.26 22.84
C ALA A 13 31.27 30.93 21.47
N ILE A 14 29.98 30.59 21.44
CA ILE A 14 29.22 30.36 20.19
C ILE A 14 29.11 31.66 19.39
N ALA A 15 28.79 32.78 20.06
CA ALA A 15 28.67 34.09 19.42
C ALA A 15 29.99 34.58 18.81
N LYS A 16 31.14 34.17 19.35
CA LYS A 16 32.47 34.50 18.83
C LYS A 16 32.84 33.74 17.55
N ASN A 17 32.36 32.50 17.39
CA ASN A 17 32.64 31.64 16.23
C ASN A 17 31.37 31.35 15.41
N LYS A 18 30.75 32.41 14.87
CA LYS A 18 29.44 32.34 14.19
C LYS A 18 29.41 31.33 13.06
N ILE A 19 30.37 31.39 12.13
CA ILE A 19 30.38 30.54 10.92
C ILE A 19 30.53 29.07 11.30
N ARG A 20 31.49 28.75 12.19
CA ARG A 20 31.73 27.37 12.63
C ARG A 20 30.52 26.80 13.36
N SER A 21 29.98 27.55 14.31
CA SER A 21 28.81 27.12 15.10
C SER A 21 27.56 26.97 14.23
N LEU A 22 27.37 27.85 13.25
CA LEU A 22 26.24 27.77 12.33
C LEU A 22 26.36 26.53 11.43
N LEU A 23 27.55 26.25 10.89
CA LEU A 23 27.76 25.12 9.99
C LEU A 23 27.61 23.76 10.72
N THR A 24 28.06 23.66 11.97
CA THR A 24 27.87 22.43 12.77
C THR A 24 26.41 22.21 13.15
N MET A 25 25.70 23.27 13.54
CA MET A 25 24.25 23.19 13.81
C MET A 25 23.47 22.81 12.54
N LEU A 26 23.81 23.42 11.40
CA LEU A 26 23.16 23.13 10.12
C LEU A 26 23.30 21.65 9.75
N GLY A 27 24.48 21.07 9.93
CA GLY A 27 24.71 19.64 9.67
C GLY A 27 23.82 18.74 10.53
N ILE A 28 23.69 19.04 11.82
CA ILE A 28 22.83 18.28 12.73
C ILE A 28 21.35 18.46 12.36
N ILE A 29 20.91 19.67 12.04
CA ILE A 29 19.52 19.96 11.67
C ILE A 29 19.14 19.19 10.41
N ILE A 30 19.96 19.27 9.35
CA ILE A 30 19.70 18.57 8.09
C ILE A 30 19.76 17.05 8.30
N GLY A 31 20.74 16.55 9.07
CA GLY A 31 20.89 15.14 9.35
C GLY A 31 19.68 14.55 10.08
N VAL A 32 19.23 15.19 11.16
CA VAL A 32 18.05 14.73 11.92
C VAL A 32 16.77 14.91 11.10
N ALA A 33 16.63 16.00 10.34
CA ALA A 33 15.47 16.22 9.48
C ALA A 33 15.32 15.11 8.43
N ALA A 34 16.40 14.72 7.75
CA ALA A 34 16.37 13.66 6.75
C ALA A 34 15.92 12.31 7.34
N VAL A 35 16.40 11.97 8.54
CA VAL A 35 16.00 10.74 9.25
C VAL A 35 14.51 10.77 9.61
N ILE A 36 14.01 11.89 10.14
CA ILE A 36 12.58 12.04 10.50
C ILE A 36 11.70 11.92 9.26
N ILE A 37 12.07 12.59 8.16
CA ILE A 37 11.33 12.55 6.88
C ILE A 37 11.26 11.12 6.36
N MET A 38 12.40 10.42 6.32
CA MET A 38 12.47 9.05 5.82
C MET A 38 11.54 8.10 6.59
N ILE A 39 11.59 8.15 7.92
CA ILE A 39 10.76 7.30 8.80
C ILE A 39 9.27 7.65 8.65
N SER A 40 8.95 8.94 8.53
CA SER A 40 7.57 9.39 8.37
C SER A 40 6.98 8.94 7.03
N ILE A 41 7.77 9.02 5.96
CA ILE A 41 7.37 8.55 4.62
C ILE A 41 7.20 7.04 4.62
N SER A 42 8.14 6.27 5.21
CA SER A 42 8.03 4.80 5.21
C SER A 42 6.76 4.34 5.93
N ALA A 43 6.51 4.85 7.13
CA ALA A 43 5.33 4.50 7.91
C ALA A 43 4.02 4.92 7.21
N GLY A 44 3.97 6.11 6.62
CA GLY A 44 2.79 6.57 5.88
C GLY A 44 2.49 5.76 4.62
N THR A 45 3.54 5.35 3.90
CA THR A 45 3.40 4.53 2.69
C THR A 45 2.93 3.12 3.04
N GLU A 46 3.49 2.51 4.09
CA GLU A 46 3.04 1.21 4.60
C GLU A 46 1.57 1.23 5.00
N ALA A 47 1.12 2.27 5.71
CA ALA A 47 -0.29 2.43 6.07
C ALA A 47 -1.18 2.52 4.82
N THR A 48 -0.79 3.35 3.85
CA THR A 48 -1.55 3.53 2.61
C THR A 48 -1.63 2.23 1.79
N ILE A 49 -0.52 1.49 1.69
CA ILE A 49 -0.49 0.21 0.99
C ILE A 49 -1.36 -0.82 1.71
N ASN A 50 -1.30 -0.89 3.04
CA ASN A 50 -2.15 -1.78 3.83
C ASN A 50 -3.63 -1.46 3.65
N ASP A 51 -4.01 -0.18 3.62
CA ASP A 51 -5.39 0.25 3.38
C ASP A 51 -5.85 -0.13 1.97
N GLN A 52 -5.00 0.06 0.96
CA GLN A 52 -5.29 -0.35 -0.41
C GLN A 52 -5.46 -1.86 -0.52
N ILE A 53 -4.53 -2.65 0.05
CA ILE A 53 -4.61 -4.11 0.04
C ILE A 53 -5.86 -4.59 0.81
N THR A 54 -6.18 -3.97 1.94
CA THR A 54 -7.39 -4.29 2.72
C THR A 54 -8.65 -3.94 1.95
N SER A 55 -8.65 -2.81 1.21
CA SER A 55 -9.77 -2.37 0.38
C SER A 55 -10.04 -3.29 -0.81
N LEU A 56 -9.00 -3.96 -1.32
CA LEU A 56 -9.13 -5.00 -2.34
C LEU A 56 -9.75 -6.30 -1.78
N GLY A 57 -9.91 -6.40 -0.45
CA GLY A 57 -10.42 -7.58 0.22
C GLY A 57 -9.31 -8.62 0.39
N THR A 58 -8.78 -8.74 1.61
CA THR A 58 -7.73 -9.73 1.96
C THR A 58 -8.23 -11.18 1.99
N ASN A 59 -9.50 -11.42 1.68
CA ASN A 59 -10.15 -12.73 1.71
C ASN A 59 -11.05 -12.97 0.48
N LEU A 60 -10.55 -12.66 -0.73
CA LEU A 60 -11.25 -12.92 -1.98
C LEU A 60 -10.73 -14.18 -2.68
N ILE A 61 -11.65 -15.01 -3.16
CA ILE A 61 -11.37 -16.16 -4.03
C ILE A 61 -12.04 -15.91 -5.38
N PHE A 62 -11.25 -15.84 -6.45
CA PHE A 62 -11.77 -15.68 -7.81
C PHE A 62 -12.06 -17.05 -8.44
N ILE A 63 -13.28 -17.24 -8.92
CA ILE A 63 -13.73 -18.48 -9.57
C ILE A 63 -14.10 -18.13 -11.02
N THR A 64 -13.40 -18.73 -11.98
CA THR A 64 -13.60 -18.49 -13.42
C THR A 64 -13.80 -19.83 -14.12
N PRO A 65 -14.78 -19.97 -15.05
CA PRO A 65 -15.10 -21.25 -15.68
C PRO A 65 -14.00 -21.82 -16.58
N ASN A 66 -12.96 -21.04 -16.91
CA ASN A 66 -11.93 -21.44 -17.84
C ASN A 66 -10.54 -21.18 -17.25
N PHE A 67 -10.01 -22.12 -16.49
CA PHE A 67 -8.63 -22.10 -16.00
C PHE A 67 -7.72 -22.84 -17.01
N GLY A 68 -7.50 -22.23 -18.17
CA GLY A 68 -6.56 -22.73 -19.17
C GLY A 68 -5.13 -22.63 -18.66
N ARG A 69 -4.55 -23.73 -18.19
CA ARG A 69 -3.11 -23.84 -17.91
C ARG A 69 -2.33 -23.57 -19.20
N GLY A 70 -1.74 -22.39 -19.32
CA GLY A 70 -0.61 -22.08 -20.20
C GLY A 70 -0.60 -22.81 -21.55
N GLY A 71 -1.56 -22.51 -22.42
CA GLY A 71 -1.62 -23.05 -23.77
C GLY A 71 -2.54 -22.21 -24.63
N ARG A 72 -2.15 -21.98 -25.89
CA ARG A 72 -3.00 -21.34 -26.92
C ARG A 72 -4.13 -22.30 -27.35
N GLU A 73 -4.99 -22.67 -26.43
CA GLU A 73 -6.20 -23.45 -26.65
C GLU A 73 -7.19 -23.00 -25.55
N SER A 74 -8.43 -22.58 -25.78
CA SER A 74 -9.28 -22.64 -26.95
C SER A 74 -10.29 -21.51 -26.80
N PHE A 75 -10.32 -20.57 -27.75
CA PHE A 75 -11.43 -19.61 -27.93
C PHE A 75 -12.61 -20.24 -28.69
N THR A 76 -12.57 -21.56 -28.93
CA THR A 76 -13.68 -22.28 -29.53
C THR A 76 -14.65 -22.66 -28.44
N SER A 77 -15.64 -21.78 -28.29
CA SER A 77 -17.00 -22.05 -27.82
C SER A 77 -17.41 -23.50 -28.08
N ASN A 78 -17.22 -24.37 -27.08
CA ASN A 78 -18.00 -25.59 -26.98
C ASN A 78 -18.55 -25.64 -25.55
N ASN A 79 -19.79 -25.17 -25.49
CA ASN A 79 -20.72 -25.10 -24.38
C ASN A 79 -20.77 -26.39 -23.55
N ARG A 80 -19.79 -26.60 -22.66
CA ARG A 80 -19.76 -27.66 -21.66
C ARG A 80 -19.44 -27.06 -20.30
N GLY A 81 -20.46 -26.48 -19.67
CA GLY A 81 -20.43 -26.07 -18.26
C GLY A 81 -19.66 -24.78 -18.00
N GLY A 82 -20.29 -23.63 -18.26
CA GLY A 82 -19.87 -22.35 -17.69
C GLY A 82 -20.45 -22.15 -16.29
N LEU A 83 -19.86 -21.24 -15.50
CA LEU A 83 -20.46 -20.80 -14.24
C LEU A 83 -21.82 -20.16 -14.53
N VAL A 84 -22.86 -20.65 -13.86
CA VAL A 84 -24.21 -20.12 -13.95
C VAL A 84 -24.47 -19.24 -12.73
N PHE A 85 -25.34 -18.24 -12.87
CA PHE A 85 -25.70 -17.37 -11.75
C PHE A 85 -26.22 -18.13 -10.51
N ASN A 86 -26.84 -19.30 -10.71
CA ASN A 86 -27.31 -20.14 -9.61
C ASN A 86 -26.16 -20.77 -8.80
N ASP A 87 -24.98 -20.96 -9.41
CA ASP A 87 -23.82 -21.53 -8.73
C ASP A 87 -23.30 -20.57 -7.64
N ALA A 88 -23.48 -19.25 -7.83
CA ALA A 88 -23.14 -18.25 -6.82
C ALA A 88 -23.96 -18.41 -5.54
N TYR A 89 -25.27 -18.69 -5.66
CA TYR A 89 -26.14 -18.95 -4.50
C TYR A 89 -25.81 -20.28 -3.83
N ALA A 90 -25.50 -21.31 -4.62
CA ALA A 90 -25.09 -22.60 -4.08
C ALA A 90 -23.80 -22.48 -3.26
N ILE A 91 -22.82 -21.72 -3.75
CA ILE A 91 -21.56 -21.46 -3.02
C ILE A 91 -21.82 -20.70 -1.72
N ALA A 92 -22.68 -19.67 -1.75
CA ALA A 92 -23.00 -18.88 -0.56
C ALA A 92 -23.70 -19.70 0.55
N GLN A 93 -24.48 -20.73 0.20
CA GLN A 93 -25.26 -21.52 1.16
C GLN A 93 -24.57 -22.82 1.60
N GLN A 94 -23.82 -23.47 0.70
CA GLN A 94 -23.29 -24.82 0.95
C GLN A 94 -21.82 -24.82 1.39
N VAL A 95 -21.07 -23.74 1.15
CA VAL A 95 -19.64 -23.68 1.53
C VAL A 95 -19.48 -22.96 2.87
N PRO A 96 -19.07 -23.66 3.94
CA PRO A 96 -18.84 -23.03 5.24
C PRO A 96 -17.61 -22.10 5.19
N GLY A 97 -17.77 -20.89 5.72
CA GLY A 97 -16.70 -19.88 5.79
C GLY A 97 -16.75 -18.80 4.70
N VAL A 98 -17.68 -18.89 3.74
CA VAL A 98 -17.92 -17.85 2.74
C VAL A 98 -18.84 -16.78 3.31
N SER A 99 -18.35 -15.56 3.49
CA SER A 99 -19.15 -14.43 4.02
C SER A 99 -20.03 -13.76 2.95
N GLY A 100 -19.70 -13.93 1.67
CA GLY A 100 -20.43 -13.30 0.57
C GLY A 100 -19.88 -13.72 -0.79
N VAL A 101 -20.74 -13.67 -1.81
CA VAL A 101 -20.40 -13.99 -3.19
C VAL A 101 -20.86 -12.83 -4.08
N THR A 102 -20.02 -12.44 -5.03
CA THR A 102 -20.36 -11.48 -6.09
C THR A 102 -20.12 -12.12 -7.45
N VAL A 103 -20.88 -11.71 -8.46
CA VAL A 103 -20.78 -12.24 -9.83
C VAL A 103 -20.39 -11.10 -10.76
N GLU A 104 -19.30 -11.29 -11.51
CA GLU A 104 -18.84 -10.36 -12.53
C GLU A 104 -19.21 -10.90 -13.92
N GLN A 105 -19.90 -10.08 -14.73
CA GLN A 105 -20.27 -10.41 -16.11
C GLN A 105 -19.65 -9.41 -17.08
N GLY A 106 -18.56 -9.80 -17.75
CA GLY A 106 -17.96 -9.00 -18.81
C GLY A 106 -18.76 -9.13 -20.12
N SER A 107 -19.37 -8.04 -20.58
CA SER A 107 -20.00 -7.96 -21.91
C SER A 107 -19.09 -7.17 -22.86
N THR A 108 -18.57 -7.83 -23.89
CA THR A 108 -17.83 -7.15 -24.96
C THR A 108 -18.81 -6.74 -26.04
N GLN A 109 -19.04 -5.43 -26.20
CA GLN A 109 -19.83 -4.90 -27.32
C GLN A 109 -18.90 -4.22 -28.33
N THR A 110 -18.88 -4.75 -29.56
CA THR A 110 -18.17 -4.11 -30.68
C THR A 110 -18.99 -2.92 -31.16
N VAL A 111 -18.57 -1.72 -30.79
CA VAL A 111 -19.14 -0.49 -31.34
C VAL A 111 -18.67 -0.36 -32.78
N LYS A 112 -19.59 -0.54 -33.74
CA LYS A 112 -19.33 -0.30 -35.16
C LYS A 112 -19.38 1.21 -35.39
N ALA A 113 -18.28 1.78 -35.88
CA ALA A 113 -18.20 3.17 -36.33
C ALA A 113 -19.14 3.44 -37.51
#